data_AF-A0A6S8V4T2-F1
#
_entry.id   AF-A0A6S8V4T2-F1
#
_cell.length_a   1.000
_cell.length_b   1.000
_cell.length_c   1.000
_cell.angle_alpha   90.00
_cell.angle_beta   90.00
_cell.angle_gamma   90.00
#
_symmetry.space_group_name_H-M   'P 1'
#
loop_
_entity.id
_entity.type
_entity.pdbx_description
1 polymer ?
#
loop_
_entity_poly.entity_id
_entity_poly.type
_entity_poly.pdbx_seq_one_letter_code
_entity_poly.pdbx_strand_id
1 'polypeptide(L)'
;MPSSYGLTCWGCKKEANEIGPNPVILRKCPTCVKLGLVACFFCSQTCFKEAWPRHKEYHKRSRDAKVAMEAVSATDEEVAKNKVTSKRLGQQLKESKSSAASSTGTPTRNSGNISLQYKKLNFDGHSLLMKLEYAPANRKFRKALKLDPRLPEAYAGLACSSIGSFQTAEAMSYLEQAIDKFAYAALTGKNGDENVGCQWGLEHWAENVFFLIEQLSNYGGGTHQCNKTKWYGQDVLMKKISKVVLEIFQPQYDPNHNQGRRQDDLSGERYKLQKMVDMRANILCGMLQGGIYKVILTPPLETPLEDFEEAIKLMRYAARIEPEESVIEACRKNGGAGILEPAELHAMADQLESVQRQRHYFPTPSLFYIGCLIVVRGLQSVAGQALNQKVGVVRILGDRLGVELEGVEGGTKSIKPQNLKIIPLDDKEIALMSCLSEEARWEILISCQIYTEMYI
;
A
#
# COMPACT_ATOMS: atom_id res chain seq x y z
N MET A 1 -23.04 3.41 12.56
CA MET A 1 -23.72 2.14 12.17
C MET A 1 -22.70 1.24 11.50
N PRO A 2 -22.65 -0.08 11.73
CA PRO A 2 -21.66 -0.94 11.08
C PRO A 2 -22.02 -1.12 9.60
N SER A 3 -21.04 -0.90 8.71
CA SER A 3 -21.15 -0.96 7.25
C SER A 3 -21.50 -2.35 6.73
N SER A 4 -22.39 -2.41 5.75
CA SER A 4 -23.07 -3.59 5.17
C SER A 4 -22.23 -4.48 4.23
N TYR A 5 -20.92 -4.65 4.45
CA TYR A 5 -20.08 -5.44 3.54
C TYR A 5 -20.07 -6.94 3.88
N GLY A 6 -20.54 -7.75 2.94
CA GLY A 6 -20.14 -9.15 2.70
C GLY A 6 -20.54 -10.20 3.74
N LEU A 7 -21.78 -10.18 4.27
CA LEU A 7 -22.25 -11.27 5.11
C LEU A 7 -22.55 -12.52 4.25
N THR A 8 -21.61 -13.46 4.18
CA THR A 8 -21.81 -14.76 3.53
C THR A 8 -22.34 -15.81 4.50
N CYS A 9 -23.27 -16.65 4.03
CA CYS A 9 -23.72 -17.80 4.80
C CYS A 9 -22.60 -18.84 4.90
N TRP A 10 -22.19 -19.22 6.11
CA TRP A 10 -21.17 -20.24 6.30
C TRP A 10 -21.57 -21.59 5.68
N GLY A 11 -22.87 -21.93 5.76
CA GLY A 11 -23.42 -23.19 5.29
C GLY A 11 -23.44 -23.30 3.76
N CYS A 12 -24.22 -22.44 3.09
CA CYS A 12 -24.43 -22.51 1.64
C CYS A 12 -23.50 -21.62 0.81
N LYS A 13 -22.63 -20.82 1.44
CA LYS A 13 -21.68 -19.88 0.80
C LYS A 13 -22.29 -18.72 0.01
N LYS A 14 -23.61 -18.66 -0.11
CA LYS A 14 -24.32 -17.54 -0.72
C LYS A 14 -24.13 -16.25 0.06
N GLU A 15 -23.98 -15.15 -0.66
CA GLU A 15 -23.98 -13.80 -0.11
C GLU A 15 -25.38 -13.35 0.31
N ALA A 16 -25.48 -12.37 1.20
CA ALA A 16 -26.76 -11.87 1.72
C ALA A 16 -27.76 -11.43 0.63
N ASN A 17 -27.25 -10.86 -0.47
CA ASN A 17 -28.00 -10.45 -1.67
C ASN A 17 -28.53 -11.64 -2.50
N GLU A 18 -27.90 -12.81 -2.45
CA GLU A 18 -28.28 -14.00 -3.23
C GLU A 18 -29.34 -14.88 -2.55
N ILE A 19 -29.61 -14.64 -1.26
CA ILE A 19 -30.49 -15.53 -0.46
C ILE A 19 -31.98 -15.19 -0.66
N GLY A 20 -32.31 -14.13 -1.41
CA GLY A 20 -33.65 -13.83 -1.89
C GLY A 20 -34.06 -12.36 -1.75
N PRO A 21 -35.23 -11.97 -2.26
CA PRO A 21 -35.69 -10.57 -2.32
C PRO A 21 -36.05 -9.98 -0.94
N ASN A 22 -36.20 -10.83 0.08
CA ASN A 22 -36.34 -10.39 1.47
C ASN A 22 -34.96 -10.46 2.13
N PRO A 23 -34.50 -9.40 2.83
CA PRO A 23 -33.22 -9.40 3.51
C PRO A 23 -33.23 -10.52 4.55
N VAL A 24 -32.63 -11.66 4.20
CA VAL A 24 -32.58 -12.80 5.09
C VAL A 24 -31.69 -12.39 6.25
N ILE A 25 -32.31 -12.26 7.42
CA ILE A 25 -31.61 -11.94 8.66
C ILE A 25 -30.65 -13.09 8.94
N LEU A 26 -29.39 -12.90 8.57
CA LEU A 26 -28.33 -13.84 8.80
C LEU A 26 -28.14 -14.02 10.31
N ARG A 27 -28.43 -15.23 10.80
CA ARG A 27 -28.37 -15.54 12.21
C ARG A 27 -26.93 -15.84 12.60
N LYS A 28 -26.44 -15.16 13.65
CA LYS A 28 -25.12 -15.43 14.24
C LYS A 28 -25.13 -16.78 14.93
N CYS A 29 -24.03 -17.52 14.82
CA CYS A 29 -23.80 -18.69 15.67
C CYS A 29 -23.66 -18.25 17.13
N PRO A 30 -24.52 -18.72 18.06
CA PRO A 30 -24.45 -18.33 19.46
C PRO A 30 -23.14 -18.81 20.11
N THR A 31 -22.59 -19.93 19.66
CA THR A 31 -21.32 -20.49 20.18
C THR A 31 -20.11 -19.66 19.77
N CYS A 32 -20.05 -19.14 18.54
CA CYS A 32 -18.95 -18.24 18.14
C CYS A 32 -18.92 -17.00 19.04
N VAL A 33 -20.09 -16.40 19.26
CA VAL A 33 -20.23 -15.21 20.12
C VAL A 33 -19.82 -15.54 21.57
N LYS A 34 -20.28 -16.67 22.12
CA LYS A 34 -19.93 -17.10 23.48
C LYS A 34 -18.44 -17.39 23.66
N LEU A 35 -17.77 -17.93 22.63
CA LEU A 35 -16.34 -18.23 22.66
C LEU A 35 -15.46 -16.99 22.34
N GLY A 36 -16.06 -15.85 22.00
CA GLY A 36 -15.32 -14.67 21.55
C GLY A 36 -14.57 -14.89 20.24
N LEU A 37 -15.09 -15.78 19.39
CA LEU A 37 -14.56 -16.03 18.04
C LEU A 37 -15.21 -15.07 17.03
N VAL A 38 -14.63 -14.98 15.83
CA VAL A 38 -15.23 -14.23 14.72
C VAL A 38 -16.64 -14.78 14.47
N ALA A 39 -17.64 -13.89 14.48
CA ALA A 39 -19.04 -14.29 14.38
C ALA A 39 -19.34 -14.87 12.99
N CYS A 40 -19.88 -16.08 12.98
CA CYS A 40 -20.25 -16.80 11.77
C CYS A 40 -21.74 -16.71 11.54
N PHE A 41 -22.16 -16.61 10.29
CA PHE A 41 -23.54 -16.31 9.91
C PHE A 41 -24.18 -17.45 9.12
N PHE A 42 -25.47 -17.68 9.33
CA PHE A 42 -26.26 -18.70 8.65
C PHE A 42 -27.57 -18.11 8.14
N CYS A 43 -27.90 -18.40 6.87
CA CYS A 43 -29.11 -17.88 6.23
C CYS A 43 -30.40 -18.58 6.68
N SER A 44 -30.29 -19.81 7.17
CA SER A 44 -31.44 -20.59 7.61
C SER A 44 -31.05 -21.57 8.72
N GLN A 45 -32.05 -22.05 9.46
CA GLN A 45 -31.86 -23.11 10.43
C GLN A 45 -31.36 -24.41 9.76
N THR A 46 -31.77 -24.65 8.51
CA THR A 46 -31.32 -25.78 7.70
C THR A 46 -29.82 -25.70 7.42
N CYS A 47 -29.34 -24.56 6.91
CA CYS A 47 -27.90 -24.35 6.69
C CYS A 47 -27.10 -24.42 7.99
N PHE A 48 -27.66 -23.98 9.12
CA PHE A 48 -27.02 -24.15 10.43
C PHE A 48 -26.88 -25.63 10.82
N LYS A 49 -27.96 -26.42 10.72
CA LYS A 49 -27.96 -27.84 11.09
C LYS A 49 -27.05 -28.68 10.18
N GLU A 50 -27.11 -28.48 8.87
CA GLU A 50 -26.30 -29.21 7.88
C GLU A 50 -24.80 -28.88 8.01
N ALA A 51 -24.47 -27.62 8.24
CA ALA A 51 -23.08 -27.19 8.39
C ALA A 51 -22.52 -27.39 9.81
N TRP A 52 -23.37 -27.77 10.79
CA TRP A 52 -22.98 -27.89 12.19
C TRP A 52 -21.78 -28.81 12.44
N PRO A 53 -21.68 -30.02 11.85
CA PRO A 53 -20.53 -30.90 12.08
C PRO A 53 -19.19 -30.25 11.72
N ARG A 54 -19.13 -29.56 10.56
CA ARG A 54 -17.93 -28.84 10.11
C ARG A 54 -17.67 -27.58 10.94
N HIS A 55 -18.73 -26.83 11.26
CA HIS A 55 -18.62 -25.59 12.03
C HIS A 55 -18.21 -25.85 13.50
N LYS A 56 -18.59 -26.99 14.07
CA LYS A 56 -18.12 -27.43 15.39
C LYS A 56 -16.62 -27.70 15.40
N GLU A 57 -16.08 -28.23 14.30
CA GLU A 57 -14.63 -28.45 14.16
C GLU A 57 -13.85 -27.13 14.09
N TYR A 58 -14.43 -26.11 13.43
CA TYR A 58 -13.89 -24.74 13.47
C TYR A 58 -13.77 -24.22 14.91
N HIS A 59 -14.80 -24.39 15.75
CA HIS A 59 -14.70 -23.99 17.16
C HIS A 59 -13.54 -24.68 17.89
N LYS A 60 -13.33 -25.98 17.65
CA LYS A 60 -12.23 -26.73 18.25
C LYS A 60 -10.88 -26.15 17.81
N ARG A 61 -10.67 -26.01 16.50
CA ARG A 61 -9.41 -25.47 15.94
C ARG A 61 -9.12 -24.04 16.40
N SER A 62 -10.14 -23.16 16.42
CA SER A 62 -9.96 -21.78 16.87
C SER A 62 -9.67 -21.69 18.37
N ARG A 63 -10.25 -22.58 19.19
CA ARG A 63 -9.91 -22.66 20.62
C ARG A 63 -8.47 -23.15 20.81
N ASP A 64 -8.08 -24.21 20.11
CA ASP A 64 -6.73 -24.76 20.20
C ASP A 64 -5.68 -23.73 19.74
N ALA A 65 -5.97 -22.99 18.66
CA ALA A 65 -5.14 -21.88 18.20
C ALA A 65 -5.04 -20.75 19.24
N LYS A 66 -6.14 -20.37 19.90
CA LYS A 66 -6.13 -19.37 20.96
C LYS A 66 -5.27 -19.82 22.15
N VAL A 67 -5.39 -21.06 22.58
CA VAL A 67 -4.55 -21.63 23.65
C VAL A 67 -3.08 -21.67 23.24
N ALA A 68 -2.77 -22.02 21.99
CA ALA A 68 -1.41 -22.00 21.48
C ALA A 68 -0.82 -20.59 21.45
N MET A 69 -1.60 -19.57 21.04
CA MET A 69 -1.17 -18.17 21.05
C MET A 69 -0.96 -17.65 22.48
N GLU A 70 -1.85 -17.99 23.41
CA GLU A 70 -1.69 -17.63 24.83
C GLU A 70 -0.45 -18.30 25.43
N ALA A 71 -0.18 -19.57 25.13
CA ALA A 71 1.02 -20.27 25.57
C ALA A 71 2.31 -19.61 25.03
N VAL A 72 2.33 -19.18 23.77
CA VAL A 72 3.46 -18.44 23.20
C VAL A 72 3.66 -17.11 23.94
N SER A 73 2.58 -16.36 24.21
CA SER A 73 2.68 -15.09 24.95
C SER A 73 3.18 -15.26 26.38
N ALA A 74 2.81 -16.34 27.07
CA ALA A 74 3.29 -16.64 28.42
C ALA A 74 4.79 -16.94 28.43
N THR A 75 5.33 -17.60 27.39
CA THR A 75 6.77 -17.83 27.29
C THR A 75 7.57 -16.55 27.08
N ASP A 76 7.00 -15.54 26.42
CA ASP A 76 7.64 -14.23 26.28
C ASP A 76 7.69 -13.47 27.61
N GLU A 77 6.66 -13.63 28.47
CA GLU A 77 6.63 -13.04 29.81
C GLU A 77 7.63 -13.72 30.78
N GLU A 78 7.81 -15.03 30.66
CA GLU A 78 8.82 -15.78 31.41
C GLU A 78 10.25 -15.44 30.95
N VAL A 79 10.45 -15.23 29.65
CA VAL A 79 11.69 -14.69 29.10
C VAL A 79 11.95 -13.25 29.59
N ALA A 80 10.90 -12.43 29.75
CA ALA A 80 11.02 -11.08 30.31
C ALA A 80 11.41 -11.11 31.81
N LYS A 81 10.83 -12.01 32.61
CA LYS A 81 11.18 -12.21 34.03
C LYS A 81 12.62 -12.72 34.19
N ASN A 82 13.06 -13.66 33.35
CA ASN A 82 14.43 -14.16 33.35
C ASN A 82 15.48 -13.10 32.96
N LYS A 83 15.08 -12.05 32.23
CA LYS A 83 15.92 -10.89 31.90
C LYS A 83 16.26 -10.02 33.13
N VAL A 84 15.37 -9.97 34.12
CA VAL A 84 15.59 -9.27 35.41
C VAL A 84 16.60 -10.04 36.27
N THR A 85 16.51 -11.37 36.29
CA THR A 85 17.44 -12.26 37.02
C THR A 85 18.85 -12.21 36.42
N SER A 86 18.97 -12.14 35.09
CA SER A 86 20.25 -11.97 34.40
C SER A 86 20.92 -10.61 34.70
N LYS A 87 20.14 -9.54 34.86
CA LYS A 87 20.63 -8.23 35.31
C LYS A 87 21.20 -8.27 36.73
N ARG A 88 20.59 -9.04 37.64
CA ARG A 88 21.04 -9.23 39.03
C ARG A 88 22.33 -10.05 39.11
N LEU A 89 22.46 -11.10 38.29
CA LEU A 89 23.72 -11.87 38.13
C LEU A 89 24.85 -11.00 37.57
N GLY A 90 24.56 -10.12 36.61
CA GLY A 90 25.54 -9.17 36.06
C GLY A 90 26.05 -8.15 37.08
N GLN A 91 25.27 -7.84 38.11
CA GLN A 91 25.64 -6.94 39.20
C GLN A 91 26.51 -7.66 40.25
N GLN A 92 26.16 -8.91 40.60
CA GLN A 92 26.99 -9.77 41.46
C GLN A 92 28.35 -10.11 40.85
N LEU A 93 28.43 -10.25 39.52
CA LEU A 93 29.69 -10.44 38.77
C LEU A 93 30.57 -9.17 38.70
N LYS A 94 30.01 -7.98 38.91
CA LYS A 94 30.78 -6.73 39.05
C LYS A 94 31.36 -6.59 40.46
N GLU A 95 30.60 -6.98 41.48
CA GLU A 95 31.03 -6.92 42.89
C GLU A 95 32.12 -7.97 43.22
N SER A 96 32.07 -9.14 42.58
CA SER A 96 33.11 -10.17 42.70
C SER A 96 34.40 -9.87 41.91
N LYS A 97 34.36 -8.91 40.97
CA LYS A 97 35.57 -8.43 40.25
C LYS A 97 36.29 -7.30 40.98
N SER A 98 35.62 -6.57 41.87
CA SER A 98 36.27 -5.56 42.72
C SER A 98 37.15 -6.13 43.84
N SER A 99 37.08 -7.44 44.11
CA SER A 99 37.89 -8.11 45.15
C SER A 99 39.11 -8.87 44.59
N ALA A 100 39.40 -8.79 43.29
CA ALA A 100 40.53 -9.48 42.66
C ALA A 100 41.41 -8.49 41.86
N ALA A 101 41.97 -7.49 42.55
CA ALA A 101 42.94 -6.56 42.00
C ALA A 101 44.30 -6.75 42.69
N SER A 102 45.00 -7.85 42.35
CA SER A 102 46.46 -7.94 42.51
C SER A 102 47.03 -9.08 41.66
N SER A 103 46.93 -8.97 40.34
CA SER A 103 47.86 -9.67 39.43
C SER A 103 47.84 -8.98 38.07
N THR A 104 48.99 -8.44 37.69
CA THR A 104 49.26 -7.79 36.40
C THR A 104 49.15 -8.81 35.26
N GLY A 105 48.00 -8.82 34.58
CA GLY A 105 47.77 -9.52 33.33
C GLY A 105 46.91 -8.65 32.43
N THR A 106 47.45 -8.23 31.29
CA THR A 106 46.78 -7.41 30.28
C THR A 106 45.51 -8.11 29.73
N PRO A 107 44.32 -7.48 29.80
CA PRO A 107 43.09 -8.09 29.31
C PRO A 107 43.03 -8.03 27.77
N THR A 108 43.24 -9.17 27.12
CA THR A 108 43.08 -9.34 25.68
C THR A 108 41.60 -9.34 25.28
N ARG A 109 41.16 -8.20 24.72
CA ARG A 109 40.30 -8.01 23.53
C ARG A 109 39.41 -9.21 23.10
N ASN A 110 38.34 -9.52 23.83
CA ASN A 110 37.32 -10.52 23.40
C ASN A 110 36.06 -9.90 22.73
N SER A 111 36.04 -8.57 22.53
CA SER A 111 34.93 -7.85 21.88
C SER A 111 34.82 -8.11 20.37
N GLY A 112 35.89 -8.56 19.72
CA GLY A 112 35.89 -8.86 18.28
C GLY A 112 34.99 -10.03 17.88
N ASN A 113 34.77 -10.99 18.79
CA ASN A 113 34.05 -12.22 18.45
C ASN A 113 32.53 -12.04 18.43
N ILE A 114 31.98 -11.15 19.28
CA ILE A 114 30.54 -10.88 19.34
C ILE A 114 30.05 -10.19 18.05
N SER A 115 30.86 -9.29 17.49
CA SER A 115 30.55 -8.60 16.24
C SER A 115 30.43 -9.58 15.05
N LEU A 116 31.31 -10.57 14.98
CA LEU A 116 31.24 -11.58 13.93
C LEU A 116 30.04 -12.54 14.09
N GLN A 117 29.63 -12.79 15.33
CA GLN A 117 28.61 -13.80 15.63
C GLN A 117 27.21 -13.37 15.17
N TYR A 118 26.81 -12.11 15.36
CA TYR A 118 25.50 -11.65 14.89
C TYR A 118 25.44 -11.61 13.35
N LYS A 119 26.53 -11.22 12.68
CA LYS A 119 26.62 -11.19 11.21
C LYS A 119 26.42 -12.59 10.63
N LYS A 120 27.08 -13.59 11.21
CA LYS A 120 26.90 -15.00 10.82
C LYS A 120 25.45 -15.44 11.02
N LEU A 121 24.83 -15.11 12.16
CA LEU A 121 23.43 -15.45 12.40
C LEU A 121 22.47 -14.77 11.42
N ASN A 122 22.73 -13.51 11.06
CA ASN A 122 21.95 -12.78 10.06
C ASN A 122 22.07 -13.45 8.68
N PHE A 123 23.31 -13.77 8.27
CA PHE A 123 23.58 -14.47 7.01
C PHE A 123 22.92 -15.85 6.95
N ASP A 124 23.04 -16.65 8.02
CA ASP A 124 22.34 -17.94 8.15
C ASP A 124 20.82 -17.76 8.01
N GLY A 125 20.26 -16.70 8.59
CA GLY A 125 18.84 -16.36 8.48
C GLY A 125 18.42 -16.10 7.03
N HIS A 126 19.19 -15.30 6.29
CA HIS A 126 18.93 -15.06 4.86
C HIS A 126 19.07 -16.34 4.02
N SER A 127 20.07 -17.18 4.29
CA SER A 127 20.21 -18.46 3.60
C SER A 127 18.99 -19.37 3.79
N LEU A 128 18.37 -19.36 4.98
CA LEU A 128 17.14 -20.09 5.27
C LEU A 128 15.92 -19.47 4.58
N LEU A 129 15.84 -18.14 4.48
CA LEU A 129 14.80 -17.46 3.69
C LEU A 129 14.82 -17.88 2.23
N MET A 130 16.01 -17.96 1.62
CA MET A 130 16.17 -18.42 0.23
C MET A 130 15.73 -19.88 0.02
N LYS A 131 15.67 -20.68 1.09
CA LYS A 131 15.15 -22.06 1.10
C LYS A 131 13.67 -22.14 1.48
N LEU A 132 13.01 -21.00 1.67
CA LEU A 132 11.62 -20.89 2.17
C LEU A 132 11.41 -21.52 3.56
N GLU A 133 12.49 -21.65 4.35
CA GLU A 133 12.46 -22.18 5.71
C GLU A 133 12.22 -21.06 6.73
N TYR A 134 11.01 -20.50 6.72
CA TYR A 134 10.68 -19.27 7.47
C TYR A 134 10.83 -19.40 8.99
N ALA A 135 10.36 -20.50 9.60
CA ALA A 135 10.47 -20.68 11.05
C ALA A 135 11.93 -20.82 11.53
N PRO A 136 12.79 -21.62 10.87
CA PRO A 136 14.24 -21.59 11.10
C PRO A 136 14.89 -20.20 10.90
N ALA A 137 14.55 -19.49 9.81
CA ALA A 137 15.06 -18.15 9.52
C ALA A 137 14.71 -17.16 10.65
N ASN A 138 13.46 -17.14 11.08
CA ASN A 138 12.97 -16.34 12.20
C ASN A 138 13.80 -16.57 13.47
N ARG A 139 14.12 -17.82 13.80
CA ARG A 139 14.96 -18.13 14.97
C ARG A 139 16.37 -17.57 14.86
N LYS A 140 16.96 -17.55 13.65
CA LYS A 140 18.30 -17.00 13.42
C LYS A 140 18.31 -15.48 13.56
N PHE A 141 17.37 -14.78 12.94
CA PHE A 141 17.24 -13.32 13.09
C PHE A 141 16.97 -12.90 14.53
N ARG A 142 16.08 -13.59 15.25
CA ARG A 142 15.86 -13.31 16.69
C ARG A 142 17.13 -13.53 17.53
N LYS A 143 17.96 -14.53 17.19
CA LYS A 143 19.27 -14.72 17.85
C LYS A 143 20.25 -13.61 17.50
N ALA A 144 20.28 -13.13 16.26
CA ALA A 144 21.09 -11.98 15.85
C ALA A 144 20.68 -10.72 16.65
N LEU A 145 19.37 -10.44 16.77
CA LEU A 145 18.85 -9.31 17.54
C LEU A 145 19.10 -9.40 19.05
N LYS A 146 19.28 -10.62 19.61
CA LYS A 146 19.71 -10.78 21.01
C LYS A 146 21.16 -10.33 21.22
N LEU A 147 22.00 -10.43 20.20
CA LEU A 147 23.39 -9.98 20.23
C LEU A 147 23.50 -8.49 19.88
N ASP A 148 22.79 -8.05 18.85
CA ASP A 148 22.69 -6.65 18.47
C ASP A 148 21.23 -6.23 18.17
N PRO A 149 20.53 -5.61 19.14
CA PRO A 149 19.17 -5.12 18.96
C PRO A 149 19.04 -3.94 17.99
N ARG A 150 20.14 -3.37 17.50
CA ARG A 150 20.13 -2.25 16.55
C ARG A 150 20.26 -2.68 15.11
N LEU A 151 20.46 -3.99 14.85
CA LEU A 151 20.70 -4.54 13.54
C LEU A 151 19.45 -4.45 12.65
N PRO A 152 19.38 -3.49 11.72
CA PRO A 152 18.17 -3.25 10.96
C PRO A 152 17.87 -4.38 9.95
N GLU A 153 18.89 -5.05 9.43
CA GLU A 153 18.77 -6.18 8.49
C GLU A 153 18.08 -7.38 9.12
N ALA A 154 18.30 -7.64 10.42
CA ALA A 154 17.62 -8.75 11.10
C ALA A 154 16.13 -8.47 11.30
N TYR A 155 15.73 -7.20 11.49
CA TYR A 155 14.32 -6.84 11.51
C TYR A 155 13.67 -7.01 10.12
N ALA A 156 14.35 -6.60 9.05
CA ALA A 156 13.89 -6.87 7.69
C ALA A 156 13.76 -8.39 7.42
N GLY A 157 14.73 -9.19 7.86
CA GLY A 157 14.68 -10.64 7.77
C GLY A 157 13.50 -11.28 8.53
N LEU A 158 13.16 -10.75 9.71
CA LEU A 158 11.96 -11.15 10.44
C LEU A 158 10.67 -10.78 9.68
N ALA A 159 10.60 -9.59 9.09
CA ALA A 159 9.47 -9.19 8.27
C ALA A 159 9.26 -10.16 7.09
N CYS A 160 10.31 -10.46 6.32
CA CYS A 160 10.26 -11.43 5.22
C CYS A 160 9.79 -12.81 5.70
N SER A 161 10.33 -13.27 6.84
CA SER A 161 9.97 -14.58 7.41
C SER A 161 8.50 -14.63 7.84
N SER A 162 7.99 -13.55 8.43
CA SER A 162 6.58 -13.41 8.82
C SER A 162 5.66 -13.30 7.60
N ILE A 163 6.07 -12.62 6.53
CA ILE A 163 5.33 -12.58 5.24
C ILE A 163 5.20 -13.99 4.67
N GLY A 164 6.32 -14.72 4.55
CA GLY A 164 6.33 -16.10 4.07
C GLY A 164 5.50 -17.07 4.93
N SER A 165 5.33 -16.74 6.22
CA SER A 165 4.48 -17.50 7.16
C SER A 165 3.05 -16.98 7.25
N PHE A 166 2.63 -16.04 6.38
CA PHE A 166 1.31 -15.39 6.37
C PHE A 166 0.94 -14.63 7.66
N GLN A 167 1.94 -14.23 8.45
CA GLN A 167 1.80 -13.46 9.70
C GLN A 167 1.90 -11.95 9.41
N THR A 168 0.93 -11.42 8.66
CA THR A 168 0.95 -10.04 8.15
C THR A 168 1.09 -8.96 9.22
N ALA A 169 0.42 -9.11 10.38
CA ALA A 169 0.51 -8.13 11.46
C ALA A 169 1.92 -8.06 12.08
N GLU A 170 2.57 -9.21 12.28
CA GLU A 170 3.95 -9.29 12.79
C GLU A 170 4.94 -8.74 11.76
N ALA A 171 4.75 -9.07 10.49
CA ALA A 171 5.57 -8.55 9.40
C ALA A 171 5.59 -7.03 9.37
N MET A 172 4.42 -6.39 9.46
CA MET A 172 4.31 -4.93 9.51
C MET A 172 5.05 -4.34 10.72
N SER A 173 4.90 -4.92 11.91
CA SER A 173 5.62 -4.46 13.10
C SER A 173 7.14 -4.58 12.96
N TYR A 174 7.64 -5.64 12.29
CA TYR A 174 9.07 -5.79 12.03
C TYR A 174 9.59 -4.84 10.94
N LEU A 175 8.78 -4.54 9.92
CA LEU A 175 9.11 -3.51 8.92
C LEU A 175 9.26 -2.13 9.56
N GLU A 176 8.32 -1.74 10.42
CA GLU A 176 8.41 -0.46 11.15
C GLU A 176 9.70 -0.38 11.98
N GLN A 177 10.03 -1.45 12.71
CA GLN A 177 11.27 -1.50 13.48
C GLN A 177 12.51 -1.44 12.59
N ALA A 178 12.51 -2.08 11.43
CA ALA A 178 13.61 -2.00 10.47
C ALA A 178 13.82 -0.56 10.01
N ILE A 179 12.75 0.13 9.60
CA ILE A 179 12.79 1.54 9.16
C ILE A 179 13.39 2.42 10.25
N ASP A 180 12.91 2.30 11.49
CA ASP A 180 13.40 3.10 12.62
C ASP A 180 14.89 2.86 12.89
N LYS A 181 15.37 1.61 12.75
CA LYS A 181 16.78 1.27 12.94
C LYS A 181 17.66 1.75 11.78
N PHE A 182 17.19 1.66 10.53
CA PHE A 182 17.89 2.23 9.38
C PHE A 182 18.00 3.74 9.48
N ALA A 183 16.91 4.43 9.86
CA ALA A 183 16.92 5.88 10.09
C ALA A 183 17.92 6.28 11.17
N TYR A 184 17.92 5.56 12.30
CA TYR A 184 18.88 5.80 13.38
C TYR A 184 20.34 5.57 12.94
N ALA A 185 20.59 4.50 12.17
CA ALA A 185 21.92 4.18 11.66
C ALA A 185 22.43 5.28 10.71
N ALA A 186 21.60 5.72 9.78
CA ALA A 186 21.91 6.78 8.84
C ALA A 186 22.21 8.12 9.54
N LEU A 187 21.39 8.50 10.53
CA LEU A 187 21.55 9.76 11.26
C LEU A 187 22.79 9.79 12.15
N THR A 188 23.20 8.64 12.71
CA THR A 188 24.28 8.60 13.70
C THR A 188 25.63 8.23 13.12
N GLY A 189 25.67 7.63 11.93
CA GLY A 189 26.89 7.07 11.35
C GLY A 189 27.55 6.00 12.23
N LYS A 190 26.82 5.48 13.23
CA LYS A 190 27.36 4.60 14.30
C LYS A 190 27.09 3.12 14.07
N ASN A 191 26.71 2.71 12.86
CA ASN A 191 26.81 1.29 12.53
C ASN A 191 28.30 0.94 12.47
N GLY A 192 28.76 0.12 13.41
CA GLY A 192 30.17 -0.19 13.66
C GLY A 192 30.89 -0.99 12.55
N ASP A 193 30.48 -0.83 11.30
CA ASP A 193 31.20 -1.25 10.11
C ASP A 193 31.54 -0.03 9.26
N GLU A 194 32.83 0.30 9.21
CA GLU A 194 33.40 1.26 8.27
C GLU A 194 33.18 0.85 6.78
N ASN A 195 32.73 -0.40 6.54
CA ASN A 195 32.44 -0.94 5.21
C ASN A 195 30.95 -1.04 4.84
N VAL A 196 30.02 -0.77 5.76
CA VAL A 196 28.61 -0.56 5.39
C VAL A 196 28.46 0.94 5.12
N GLY A 197 29.10 1.38 4.03
CA GLY A 197 28.94 2.72 3.50
C GLY A 197 27.45 2.99 3.30
N CYS A 198 26.94 3.90 4.12
CA CYS A 198 25.54 4.22 4.46
C CYS A 198 24.55 4.50 3.32
N GLN A 199 24.94 4.28 2.07
CA GLN A 199 24.12 4.55 0.89
C GLN A 199 23.69 3.26 0.17
N TRP A 200 24.62 2.33 -0.08
CA TRP A 200 24.34 1.11 -0.85
C TRP A 200 23.43 0.12 -0.10
N GLY A 201 23.64 -0.02 1.22
CA GLY A 201 22.79 -0.85 2.06
C GLY A 201 21.39 -0.27 2.25
N LEU A 202 21.26 1.05 2.19
CA LEU A 202 19.97 1.74 2.34
C LEU A 202 19.16 1.69 1.04
N GLU A 203 19.82 1.84 -0.11
CA GLU A 203 19.24 1.67 -1.45
C GLU A 203 18.69 0.25 -1.63
N HIS A 204 19.52 -0.76 -1.39
CA HIS A 204 19.10 -2.15 -1.54
C HIS A 204 18.04 -2.55 -0.51
N TRP A 205 18.07 -1.94 0.68
CA TRP A 205 16.99 -2.12 1.65
C TRP A 205 15.70 -1.46 1.18
N ALA A 206 15.72 -0.23 0.65
CA ALA A 206 14.53 0.45 0.15
C ALA A 206 13.87 -0.36 -0.98
N GLU A 207 14.66 -0.91 -1.91
CA GLU A 207 14.20 -1.82 -2.96
C GLU A 207 13.52 -3.07 -2.36
N ASN A 208 14.16 -3.71 -1.38
CA ASN A 208 13.62 -4.88 -0.71
C ASN A 208 12.33 -4.57 0.09
N VAL A 209 12.27 -3.42 0.77
CA VAL A 209 11.06 -2.99 1.50
C VAL A 209 9.92 -2.73 0.54
N PHE A 210 10.20 -2.05 -0.58
CA PHE A 210 9.19 -1.78 -1.59
C PHE A 210 8.64 -3.08 -2.17
N PHE A 211 9.53 -4.01 -2.53
CA PHE A 211 9.15 -5.36 -2.95
C PHE A 211 8.31 -6.08 -1.88
N LEU A 212 8.67 -5.99 -0.60
CA LEU A 212 7.90 -6.64 0.48
C LEU A 212 6.52 -6.01 0.69
N ILE A 213 6.41 -4.69 0.55
CA ILE A 213 5.14 -3.97 0.60
C ILE A 213 4.26 -4.39 -0.58
N GLU A 214 4.83 -4.50 -1.77
CA GLU A 214 4.15 -4.98 -2.97
C GLU A 214 3.66 -6.43 -2.80
N GLN A 215 4.51 -7.32 -2.28
CA GLN A 215 4.11 -8.69 -1.96
C GLN A 215 2.97 -8.71 -0.92
N LEU A 216 3.05 -7.90 0.13
CA LEU A 216 1.97 -7.76 1.13
C LEU A 216 0.65 -7.26 0.52
N SER A 217 0.71 -6.40 -0.49
CA SER A 217 -0.46 -5.96 -1.28
C SER A 217 -1.03 -7.11 -2.13
N ASN A 218 -0.16 -7.86 -2.82
CA ASN A 218 -0.55 -8.92 -3.74
C ASN A 218 -1.12 -10.17 -3.03
N TYR A 219 -0.65 -10.49 -1.83
CA TYR A 219 -1.23 -11.57 -1.00
C TYR A 219 -2.61 -11.20 -0.41
N GLY A 220 -3.12 -9.99 -0.69
CA GLY A 220 -4.40 -9.45 -0.22
C GLY A 220 -5.65 -9.91 -0.96
N GLY A 221 -5.55 -10.78 -1.99
CA GLY A 221 -6.67 -11.26 -2.82
C GLY A 221 -7.76 -12.11 -2.13
N GLY A 222 -7.95 -11.97 -0.82
CA GLY A 222 -9.00 -12.65 -0.05
C GLY A 222 -9.95 -11.65 0.61
N THR A 223 -11.23 -11.67 0.19
CA THR A 223 -12.42 -11.01 0.75
C THR A 223 -12.23 -9.65 1.44
N HIS A 224 -12.88 -8.61 0.89
CA HIS A 224 -12.89 -7.17 1.24
C HIS A 224 -12.78 -6.74 2.72
N GLN A 225 -13.10 -7.60 3.69
CA GLN A 225 -13.10 -7.25 5.11
C GLN A 225 -11.69 -7.03 5.70
N CYS A 226 -10.64 -7.46 5.00
CA CYS A 226 -9.24 -7.34 5.44
C CYS A 226 -8.53 -6.07 4.91
N ASN A 227 -9.13 -5.31 4.00
CA ASN A 227 -8.38 -4.33 3.22
C ASN A 227 -8.22 -2.97 3.94
N LYS A 228 -9.22 -2.41 4.61
CA LYS A 228 -9.12 -1.03 5.16
C LYS A 228 -8.02 -0.82 6.22
N THR A 229 -7.86 -1.74 7.17
CA THR A 229 -6.78 -1.66 8.17
C THR A 229 -5.39 -1.96 7.57
N LYS A 230 -5.33 -2.73 6.48
CA LYS A 230 -4.09 -3.03 5.76
C LYS A 230 -3.61 -1.84 4.93
N TRP A 231 -4.50 -1.21 4.17
CA TRP A 231 -4.20 0.00 3.40
C TRP A 231 -3.77 1.16 4.31
N TYR A 232 -4.41 1.31 5.48
CA TYR A 232 -3.99 2.31 6.47
C TYR A 232 -2.59 2.04 7.03
N GLY A 233 -2.27 0.77 7.31
CA GLY A 233 -0.93 0.37 7.72
C GLY A 233 0.12 0.64 6.63
N GLN A 234 -0.22 0.39 5.36
CA GLN A 234 0.65 0.66 4.22
C GLN A 234 0.87 2.16 4.00
N ASP A 235 -0.17 3.00 4.08
CA ASP A 235 -0.04 4.46 3.93
C ASP A 235 0.86 5.06 5.02
N VAL A 236 0.67 4.63 6.27
CA VAL A 236 1.54 5.06 7.39
C VAL A 236 2.98 4.61 7.18
N LEU A 237 3.19 3.39 6.68
CA LEU A 237 4.53 2.85 6.40
C LEU A 237 5.20 3.59 5.25
N MET A 238 4.48 3.84 4.15
CA MET A 238 4.97 4.58 2.99
C MET A 238 5.30 6.02 3.36
N LYS A 239 4.47 6.70 4.16
CA LYS A 239 4.77 8.04 4.68
C LYS A 239 6.04 8.05 5.53
N LYS A 240 6.25 7.04 6.38
CA LYS A 240 7.49 6.89 7.16
C LYS A 240 8.70 6.65 6.26
N ILE A 241 8.61 5.76 5.28
CA ILE A 241 9.68 5.47 4.33
C ILE A 241 10.02 6.73 3.53
N SER A 242 9.02 7.39 2.94
CA SER A 242 9.22 8.63 2.17
C SER A 242 9.85 9.71 3.02
N LYS A 243 9.41 9.88 4.28
CA LYS A 243 10.04 10.82 5.21
C LYS A 243 11.51 10.48 5.46
N VAL A 244 11.83 9.23 5.76
CA VAL A 244 13.22 8.77 6.01
C VAL A 244 14.09 8.96 4.76
N VAL A 245 13.58 8.61 3.57
CA VAL A 245 14.27 8.83 2.30
C VAL A 245 14.49 10.34 2.08
N LEU A 246 13.47 11.17 2.26
CA LEU A 246 13.59 12.61 2.04
C LEU A 246 14.55 13.28 3.04
N GLU A 247 14.54 12.87 4.31
CA GLU A 247 15.43 13.41 5.35
C GLU A 247 16.89 12.96 5.17
N ILE A 248 17.13 11.71 4.75
CA ILE A 248 18.48 11.18 4.52
C ILE A 248 19.05 11.69 3.20
N PHE A 249 18.23 11.77 2.15
CA PHE A 249 18.67 12.12 0.80
C PHE A 249 18.41 13.58 0.43
N GLN A 250 18.02 14.45 1.36
CA GLN A 250 18.04 15.90 1.11
C GLN A 250 19.50 16.34 0.94
N PRO A 251 19.94 16.78 -0.25
CA PRO A 251 21.26 17.37 -0.35
C PRO A 251 21.27 18.65 0.49
N GLN A 252 22.18 18.76 1.45
CA GLN A 252 22.72 20.07 1.80
C GLN A 252 23.54 20.54 0.60
N TYR A 253 22.85 21.02 -0.43
CA TYR A 253 23.49 21.61 -1.59
C TYR A 253 24.07 22.95 -1.16
N ASP A 254 25.35 22.96 -0.80
CA ASP A 254 26.14 24.19 -0.71
C ASP A 254 26.75 24.45 -2.10
N PRO A 255 26.24 25.43 -2.86
CA PRO A 255 26.76 25.75 -4.20
C PRO A 255 28.23 26.19 -4.19
N ASN A 256 28.80 26.51 -3.03
CA ASN A 256 30.19 26.97 -2.93
C ASN A 256 31.21 25.84 -2.68
N HIS A 257 30.76 24.61 -2.42
CA HIS A 257 31.68 23.53 -2.02
C HIS A 257 32.47 22.87 -3.17
N ASN A 258 32.20 23.25 -4.43
CA ASN A 258 32.77 22.61 -5.62
C ASN A 258 33.75 23.45 -6.46
N GLN A 259 34.17 24.63 -6.00
CA GLN A 259 35.10 25.48 -6.78
C GLN A 259 36.58 25.03 -6.80
N GLY A 260 36.90 23.76 -6.51
CA GLY A 260 38.29 23.31 -6.43
C GLY A 260 38.62 21.85 -6.77
N ARG A 261 37.67 21.01 -7.20
CA ARG A 261 37.97 19.60 -7.52
C ARG A 261 38.23 19.37 -9.01
N ARG A 262 39.23 18.53 -9.32
CA ARG A 262 39.61 18.15 -10.69
C ARG A 262 38.49 17.34 -11.35
N GLN A 263 38.35 17.53 -12.66
CA GLN A 263 37.27 17.00 -13.51
C GLN A 263 37.19 15.46 -13.55
N ASP A 264 38.28 14.78 -13.16
CA ASP A 264 38.43 13.32 -13.27
C ASP A 264 37.75 12.54 -12.12
N ASP A 265 37.43 13.21 -11.00
CA ASP A 265 36.78 12.61 -9.82
C ASP A 265 35.23 12.66 -9.88
N LEU A 266 34.68 13.29 -10.93
CA LEU A 266 33.24 13.55 -11.06
C LEU A 266 32.44 12.37 -11.64
N SER A 267 33.09 11.33 -12.18
CA SER A 267 32.40 10.18 -12.78
C SER A 267 31.66 9.32 -11.74
N GLY A 268 32.28 9.10 -10.57
CA GLY A 268 31.66 8.39 -9.45
C GLY A 268 30.58 9.18 -8.74
N GLU A 269 30.75 10.50 -8.57
CA GLU A 269 29.72 11.37 -7.98
C GLU A 269 28.52 11.54 -8.93
N ARG A 270 28.74 11.65 -10.25
CA ARG A 270 27.64 11.68 -11.24
C ARG A 270 26.84 10.37 -11.27
N TYR A 271 27.51 9.22 -11.19
CA TYR A 271 26.83 7.92 -11.12
C TYR A 271 25.96 7.78 -9.85
N LYS A 272 26.47 8.25 -8.70
CA LYS A 272 25.70 8.30 -7.44
C LYS A 272 24.51 9.25 -7.53
N LEU A 273 24.71 10.42 -8.13
CA LEU A 273 23.64 11.40 -8.33
C LEU A 273 22.56 10.84 -9.28
N GLN A 274 22.95 10.15 -10.35
CA GLN A 274 22.04 9.48 -11.28
C GLN A 274 21.18 8.42 -10.60
N LYS A 275 21.79 7.51 -9.83
CA LYS A 275 21.09 6.49 -9.05
C LYS A 275 20.08 7.10 -8.07
N MET A 276 20.43 8.24 -7.45
CA MET A 276 19.53 8.98 -6.56
C MET A 276 18.36 9.63 -7.33
N VAL A 277 18.59 10.13 -8.54
CA VAL A 277 17.54 10.68 -9.42
C VAL A 277 16.60 9.55 -9.88
N ASP A 278 17.13 8.41 -10.31
CA ASP A 278 16.34 7.25 -10.74
C ASP A 278 15.50 6.67 -9.59
N MET A 279 16.09 6.56 -8.38
CA MET A 279 15.37 6.10 -7.19
C MET A 279 14.29 7.09 -6.75
N ARG A 280 14.56 8.40 -6.81
CA ARG A 280 13.54 9.42 -6.57
C ARG A 280 12.43 9.33 -7.60
N ALA A 281 12.75 9.15 -8.88
CA ALA A 281 11.76 8.99 -9.94
C ALA A 281 10.90 7.74 -9.73
N ASN A 282 11.48 6.61 -9.32
CA ASN A 282 10.75 5.38 -9.03
C ASN A 282 9.87 5.48 -7.78
N ILE A 283 10.37 6.11 -6.70
CA ILE A 283 9.57 6.38 -5.49
C ILE A 283 8.44 7.35 -5.82
N LEU A 284 8.72 8.41 -6.59
CA LEU A 284 7.72 9.36 -7.03
C LEU A 284 6.69 8.69 -7.95
N CYS A 285 7.11 7.79 -8.84
CA CYS A 285 6.23 7.00 -9.70
C CYS A 285 5.32 6.08 -8.88
N GLY A 286 5.85 5.38 -7.87
CA GLY A 286 5.05 4.56 -6.97
C GLY A 286 4.11 5.38 -6.07
N MET A 287 4.53 6.58 -5.64
CA MET A 287 3.70 7.53 -4.89
C MET A 287 2.62 8.16 -5.76
N LEU A 288 2.94 8.50 -7.00
CA LEU A 288 2.00 8.97 -8.00
C LEU A 288 1.01 7.86 -8.28
N GLN A 289 1.44 6.64 -8.60
CA GLN A 289 0.55 5.49 -8.74
C GLN A 289 -0.33 5.34 -7.49
N GLY A 290 0.21 5.15 -6.28
CA GLY A 290 -0.61 4.94 -5.07
C GLY A 290 -1.55 6.10 -4.70
N GLY A 291 -1.09 7.35 -4.81
CA GLY A 291 -1.87 8.55 -4.50
C GLY A 291 -2.90 8.89 -5.58
N ILE A 292 -2.52 8.75 -6.84
CA ILE A 292 -3.42 8.90 -8.00
C ILE A 292 -4.46 7.78 -7.96
N TYR A 293 -4.08 6.52 -7.75
CA TYR A 293 -5.00 5.40 -7.57
C TYR A 293 -5.96 5.67 -6.40
N LYS A 294 -5.50 6.23 -5.27
CA LYS A 294 -6.40 6.58 -4.16
C LYS A 294 -7.43 7.65 -4.56
N VAL A 295 -7.02 8.70 -5.26
CA VAL A 295 -7.92 9.80 -5.71
C VAL A 295 -8.84 9.36 -6.85
N ILE A 296 -8.37 8.45 -7.70
CA ILE A 296 -9.09 7.85 -8.82
C ILE A 296 -10.13 6.84 -8.33
N LEU A 297 -9.74 5.89 -7.48
CA LEU A 297 -10.57 4.74 -7.06
C LEU A 297 -11.55 5.07 -5.93
N THR A 298 -11.41 6.23 -5.30
CA THR A 298 -12.33 6.70 -4.27
C THR A 298 -13.35 7.65 -4.90
N PRO A 299 -14.66 7.48 -4.68
CA PRO A 299 -15.66 8.39 -5.21
C PRO A 299 -15.27 9.85 -4.91
N PRO A 300 -15.32 10.78 -5.88
CA PRO A 300 -14.87 12.17 -5.68
C PRO A 300 -15.52 12.88 -4.49
N LEU A 301 -16.70 12.40 -4.06
CA LEU A 301 -17.45 12.90 -2.91
C LEU A 301 -16.95 12.38 -1.55
N GLU A 302 -16.20 11.27 -1.52
CA GLU A 302 -15.67 10.64 -0.31
C GLU A 302 -14.19 10.93 -0.08
N THR A 303 -13.45 11.30 -1.14
CA THR A 303 -12.04 11.69 -1.03
C THR A 303 -11.91 13.01 -0.27
N PRO A 304 -11.12 13.09 0.82
CA PRO A 304 -10.80 14.34 1.49
C PRO A 304 -10.23 15.40 0.53
N LEU A 305 -10.57 16.67 0.73
CA LEU A 305 -10.04 17.79 -0.08
C LEU A 305 -8.50 17.86 -0.05
N GLU A 306 -7.91 17.51 1.10
CA GLU A 306 -6.46 17.46 1.32
C GLU A 306 -5.76 16.44 0.40
N ASP A 307 -6.41 15.28 0.15
CA ASP A 307 -5.88 14.24 -0.74
C ASP A 307 -5.87 14.70 -2.22
N PHE A 308 -6.85 15.51 -2.64
CA PHE A 308 -6.87 16.13 -3.99
C PHE A 308 -5.74 17.14 -4.16
N GLU A 309 -5.55 18.04 -3.19
CA GLU A 309 -4.49 19.04 -3.26
C GLU A 309 -3.10 18.40 -3.28
N GLU A 310 -2.90 17.33 -2.51
CA GLU A 310 -1.62 16.62 -2.45
C GLU A 310 -1.35 15.86 -3.76
N ALA A 311 -2.35 15.23 -4.36
CA ALA A 311 -2.21 14.61 -5.69
C ALA A 311 -1.89 15.65 -6.79
N ILE A 312 -2.57 16.80 -6.80
CA ILE A 312 -2.30 17.90 -7.75
C ILE A 312 -0.87 18.43 -7.56
N LYS A 313 -0.43 18.63 -6.31
CA LYS A 313 0.94 19.07 -5.99
C LYS A 313 1.98 18.07 -6.48
N LEU A 314 1.74 16.77 -6.28
CA LEU A 314 2.63 15.70 -6.72
C LEU A 314 2.70 15.62 -8.25
N MET A 315 1.58 15.69 -8.97
CA MET A 315 1.57 15.71 -10.45
C MET A 315 2.32 16.92 -11.01
N ARG A 316 2.07 18.12 -10.48
CA ARG A 316 2.78 19.36 -10.90
C ARG A 316 4.25 19.35 -10.51
N TYR A 317 4.63 18.61 -9.47
CA TYR A 317 6.03 18.41 -9.11
C TYR A 317 6.70 17.44 -10.08
N ALA A 318 6.05 16.31 -10.38
CA ALA A 318 6.53 15.32 -11.34
C ALA A 318 6.73 15.91 -12.74
N ALA A 319 5.80 16.74 -13.20
CA ALA A 319 5.90 17.42 -14.50
C ALA A 319 7.07 18.42 -14.62
N ARG A 320 7.68 18.84 -13.48
CA ARG A 320 8.86 19.71 -13.47
C ARG A 320 10.18 18.95 -13.48
N ILE A 321 10.13 17.63 -13.34
CA ILE A 321 11.30 16.78 -13.45
C ILE A 321 11.36 16.35 -14.91
N GLU A 322 12.26 16.93 -15.69
CA GLU A 322 12.53 16.45 -17.05
C GLU A 322 13.20 15.07 -16.96
N PRO A 323 12.55 13.98 -17.41
CA PRO A 323 13.22 12.69 -17.48
C PRO A 323 14.30 12.75 -18.56
N GLU A 324 15.48 12.19 -18.30
CA GLU A 324 16.48 12.02 -19.36
C GLU A 324 15.94 11.07 -20.44
N GLU A 325 16.26 11.35 -21.71
CA GLU A 325 15.87 10.55 -22.88
C GLU A 325 16.21 9.04 -22.72
N SER A 326 17.27 8.75 -21.96
CA SER A 326 17.73 7.39 -21.64
C SER A 326 16.72 6.59 -20.81
N VAL A 327 16.01 7.25 -19.89
CA VAL A 327 14.96 6.66 -19.03
C VAL A 327 13.69 6.44 -19.83
N ILE A 328 13.32 7.40 -20.66
CA ILE A 328 12.17 7.30 -21.58
C ILE A 328 12.34 6.10 -22.51
N GLU A 329 13.52 5.96 -23.10
CA GLU A 329 13.85 4.87 -24.02
C GLU A 329 13.88 3.50 -23.32
N ALA A 330 14.33 3.43 -22.06
CA ALA A 330 14.32 2.20 -21.27
C ALA A 330 12.88 1.74 -20.93
N CYS A 331 11.99 2.68 -20.59
CA CYS A 331 10.58 2.37 -20.36
C CYS A 331 9.85 1.91 -21.63
N ARG A 332 10.13 2.54 -22.79
CA ARG A 332 9.59 2.10 -24.09
C ARG A 332 10.02 0.68 -24.45
N LYS A 333 11.29 0.32 -24.21
CA LYS A 333 11.84 -1.02 -24.52
C LYS A 333 11.25 -2.14 -23.68
N ASN A 334 10.77 -1.85 -22.47
CA ASN A 334 10.26 -2.85 -21.53
C ASN A 334 8.73 -3.03 -21.58
N GLY A 335 8.03 -2.40 -22.53
CA GLY A 335 6.58 -2.56 -22.68
C GLY A 335 5.76 -1.99 -21.52
N GLY A 336 6.33 -1.07 -20.71
CA GLY A 336 5.58 -0.36 -19.68
C GLY A 336 4.53 0.56 -20.31
N ALA A 337 3.41 0.78 -19.61
CA ALA A 337 2.50 1.87 -19.93
C ALA A 337 3.33 3.17 -20.07
N GLY A 338 3.13 3.91 -21.16
CA GLY A 338 3.98 5.06 -21.51
C GLY A 338 4.18 6.00 -20.32
N ILE A 339 5.42 6.49 -20.13
CA ILE A 339 5.67 7.59 -19.21
C ILE A 339 4.83 8.77 -19.71
N LEU A 340 3.98 9.31 -18.85
CA LEU A 340 3.21 10.50 -19.16
C LEU A 340 4.19 11.65 -19.39
N GLU A 341 4.07 12.29 -20.55
CA GLU A 341 4.83 13.49 -20.85
C GLU A 341 4.48 14.59 -19.83
N PRO A 342 5.40 15.52 -19.51
CA PRO A 342 5.12 16.63 -18.59
C PRO A 342 3.82 17.39 -18.91
N ALA A 343 3.51 17.56 -20.19
CA ALA A 343 2.27 18.18 -20.66
C ALA A 343 1.01 17.38 -20.26
N GLU A 344 1.07 16.04 -20.31
CA GLU A 344 -0.03 15.16 -19.94
C GLU A 344 -0.26 15.18 -18.42
N LEU A 345 0.83 15.17 -17.63
CA LEU A 345 0.76 15.33 -16.18
C LEU A 345 0.17 16.69 -15.77
N HIS A 346 0.53 17.77 -16.49
CA HIS A 346 -0.09 19.09 -16.29
C HIS A 346 -1.58 19.08 -16.64
N ALA A 347 -1.95 18.47 -17.78
CA ALA A 347 -3.35 18.36 -18.18
C ALA A 347 -4.19 17.56 -17.17
N MET A 348 -3.67 16.46 -16.64
CA MET A 348 -4.33 15.68 -15.58
C MET A 348 -4.47 16.47 -14.28
N ALA A 349 -3.43 17.20 -13.88
CA ALA A 349 -3.49 18.05 -12.69
C ALA A 349 -4.56 19.15 -12.83
N ASP A 350 -4.69 19.75 -14.01
CA ASP A 350 -5.69 20.78 -14.29
C ASP A 350 -7.11 20.20 -14.38
N GLN A 351 -7.27 18.96 -14.86
CA GLN A 351 -8.53 18.21 -14.79
C GLN A 351 -8.93 17.94 -13.33
N LEU A 352 -8.01 17.47 -12.47
CA LEU A 352 -8.26 17.26 -11.04
C LEU A 352 -8.61 18.56 -10.32
N GLU A 353 -7.93 19.66 -10.64
CA GLU A 353 -8.24 20.98 -10.08
C GLU A 353 -9.61 21.48 -10.56
N SER A 354 -10.01 21.15 -11.80
CA SER A 354 -11.37 21.39 -12.30
C SER A 354 -12.42 20.59 -11.49
N VAL A 355 -12.17 19.31 -11.22
CA VAL A 355 -13.04 18.47 -10.36
C VAL A 355 -13.14 19.04 -8.94
N GLN A 356 -12.01 19.48 -8.36
CA GLN A 356 -11.99 20.12 -7.04
C GLN A 356 -12.80 21.42 -7.02
N ARG A 357 -12.65 22.27 -8.06
CA ARG A 357 -13.44 23.50 -8.23
C ARG A 357 -14.93 23.20 -8.37
N GLN A 358 -15.32 22.18 -9.13
CA GLN A 358 -16.73 21.77 -9.30
C GLN A 358 -17.39 21.38 -7.97
N ARG A 359 -16.63 20.76 -7.06
CA ARG A 359 -17.09 20.41 -5.71
C ARG A 359 -17.45 21.64 -4.87
N HIS A 360 -16.84 22.80 -5.16
CA HIS A 360 -17.22 24.09 -4.55
C HIS A 360 -18.47 24.71 -5.19
N TYR A 361 -18.72 24.49 -6.49
CA TYR A 361 -19.86 25.08 -7.21
C TYR A 361 -21.16 24.27 -7.10
N PHE A 362 -21.09 22.95 -6.90
CA PHE A 362 -22.24 22.07 -6.78
C PHE A 362 -22.26 21.37 -5.41
N PRO A 363 -22.75 22.04 -4.34
CA PRO A 363 -22.77 21.47 -2.98
C PRO A 363 -23.78 20.32 -2.81
N THR A 364 -24.67 20.11 -3.78
CA THR A 364 -25.59 18.97 -3.83
C THR A 364 -25.10 17.91 -4.81
N PRO A 365 -25.13 16.62 -4.46
CA PRO A 365 -24.64 15.55 -5.33
C PRO A 365 -25.46 15.47 -6.60
N SER A 366 -24.95 16.02 -7.70
CA SER A 366 -25.45 15.68 -9.03
C SER A 366 -25.02 14.24 -9.31
N LEU A 367 -25.97 13.37 -9.65
CA LEU A 367 -25.72 11.96 -9.99
C LEU A 367 -24.85 11.78 -11.25
N PHE A 368 -24.50 12.85 -11.96
CA PHE A 368 -23.80 12.81 -13.25
C PHE A 368 -22.43 13.48 -13.13
N TYR A 369 -21.42 12.83 -13.68
CA TYR A 369 -20.05 13.33 -13.80
C TYR A 369 -19.65 13.40 -15.28
N ILE A 370 -18.64 14.21 -15.60
CA ILE A 370 -18.09 14.31 -16.97
C ILE A 370 -17.58 12.93 -17.39
N GLY A 371 -17.82 12.56 -18.65
CA GLY A 371 -17.46 11.25 -19.17
C GLY A 371 -18.50 10.15 -18.90
N CYS A 372 -19.53 10.39 -18.08
CA CYS A 372 -20.65 9.43 -17.96
C CYS A 372 -21.28 9.17 -19.32
N LEU A 373 -21.44 7.90 -19.67
CA LEU A 373 -22.34 7.48 -20.73
C LEU A 373 -23.79 7.54 -20.22
N ILE A 374 -24.61 8.32 -20.89
CA ILE A 374 -26.01 8.52 -20.52
C ILE A 374 -26.93 8.24 -21.69
N VAL A 375 -28.19 7.91 -21.40
CA VAL A 375 -29.30 7.91 -22.36
C VAL A 375 -30.30 8.99 -22.00
N VAL A 376 -30.73 9.76 -23.01
CA VAL A 376 -31.74 10.81 -22.85
C VAL A 376 -33.14 10.19 -22.82
N ARG A 377 -34.00 10.62 -21.87
CA ARG A 377 -35.37 10.13 -21.71
C ARG A 377 -36.33 11.25 -21.28
N GLY A 378 -37.62 11.04 -21.52
CA GLY A 378 -38.69 11.85 -20.94
C GLY A 378 -38.83 13.28 -21.47
N LEU A 379 -38.18 13.64 -22.58
CA LEU A 379 -38.39 14.92 -23.24
C LEU A 379 -39.75 14.93 -23.96
N GLN A 380 -40.57 15.95 -23.71
CA GLN A 380 -41.97 16.01 -24.18
C GLN A 380 -42.16 16.87 -25.45
N SER A 381 -41.29 17.85 -25.69
CA SER A 381 -41.35 18.68 -26.91
C SER A 381 -41.04 17.86 -28.16
N VAL A 382 -41.62 18.19 -29.31
CA VAL A 382 -41.39 17.48 -30.60
C VAL A 382 -39.89 17.35 -30.93
N ALA A 383 -39.11 18.45 -30.80
CA ALA A 383 -37.67 18.41 -31.02
C ALA A 383 -36.93 17.54 -29.97
N GLY A 384 -37.33 17.63 -28.71
CA GLY A 384 -36.75 16.82 -27.63
C GLY A 384 -37.11 15.34 -27.72
N GLN A 385 -38.27 14.98 -28.25
CA GLN A 385 -38.66 13.59 -28.46
C GLN A 385 -37.72 12.88 -29.44
N ALA A 386 -37.18 13.60 -30.43
CA ALA A 386 -36.15 13.07 -31.34
C ALA A 386 -34.82 12.76 -30.65
N LEU A 387 -34.58 13.33 -29.46
CA LEU A 387 -33.39 13.06 -28.64
C LEU A 387 -33.63 11.91 -27.65
N ASN A 388 -34.87 11.51 -27.37
CA ASN A 388 -35.12 10.39 -26.47
C ASN A 388 -34.51 9.10 -27.05
N GLN A 389 -33.93 8.28 -26.18
CA GLN A 389 -33.16 7.07 -26.50
C GLN A 389 -31.82 7.31 -27.22
N LYS A 390 -31.43 8.56 -27.47
CA LYS A 390 -30.06 8.86 -27.90
C LYS A 390 -29.10 8.70 -26.73
N VAL A 391 -27.95 8.10 -27.03
CA VAL A 391 -26.83 7.94 -26.11
C VAL A 391 -25.90 9.14 -26.29
N GLY A 392 -25.28 9.57 -25.20
CA GLY A 392 -24.29 10.63 -25.24
C GLY A 392 -23.38 10.62 -24.04
N VAL A 393 -22.38 11.48 -24.10
CA VAL A 393 -21.37 11.65 -23.06
C VAL A 393 -21.59 12.99 -22.37
N VAL A 394 -21.52 13.00 -21.04
CA VAL A 394 -21.59 14.25 -20.28
C VAL A 394 -20.31 15.06 -20.52
N ARG A 395 -20.47 16.30 -21.00
CA ARG A 395 -19.41 17.26 -21.30
C ARG A 395 -19.59 18.55 -20.51
N ILE A 396 -18.52 19.33 -20.43
CA ILE A 396 -18.61 20.72 -19.98
C ILE A 396 -19.11 21.59 -21.14
N LEU A 397 -20.17 22.34 -20.90
CA LEU A 397 -20.70 23.36 -21.81
C LEU A 397 -20.70 24.70 -21.07
N GLY A 398 -19.59 25.43 -21.16
CA GLY A 398 -19.39 26.67 -20.40
C GLY A 398 -19.29 26.41 -18.90
N ASP A 399 -20.22 26.98 -18.13
CA ASP A 399 -20.33 26.85 -16.67
C ASP A 399 -21.26 25.70 -16.23
N ARG A 400 -21.78 24.92 -17.18
CA ARG A 400 -22.79 23.87 -16.93
C ARG A 400 -22.39 22.54 -17.54
N LEU A 401 -23.05 21.48 -17.07
CA LEU A 401 -23.00 20.18 -17.74
C LEU A 401 -23.93 20.18 -18.95
N GLY A 402 -23.40 19.68 -20.06
CA GLY A 402 -24.15 19.36 -21.27
C GLY A 402 -23.93 17.90 -21.65
N VAL A 403 -24.66 17.45 -22.66
CA VAL A 403 -24.54 16.10 -23.21
C VAL A 403 -24.20 16.22 -24.69
N GLU A 404 -23.08 15.63 -25.08
CA GLU A 404 -22.73 15.42 -26.48
C GLU A 404 -23.37 14.11 -26.95
N LEU A 405 -24.39 14.23 -27.81
CA LEU A 405 -25.19 13.09 -28.27
C LEU A 405 -24.62 12.51 -29.56
N GLU A 406 -24.57 11.19 -29.64
CA GLU A 406 -24.07 10.48 -30.81
C GLU A 406 -25.02 10.65 -32.02
N GLY A 407 -24.45 11.04 -33.16
CA GLY A 407 -25.18 11.19 -34.42
C GLY A 407 -26.19 12.35 -34.44
N VAL A 408 -26.04 13.35 -33.55
CA VAL A 408 -26.85 14.56 -33.54
C VAL A 408 -25.98 15.76 -33.93
N GLU A 409 -26.24 16.35 -35.09
CA GLU A 409 -25.54 17.56 -35.52
C GLU A 409 -25.87 18.76 -34.61
N GLY A 410 -24.88 19.61 -34.36
CA GLY A 410 -25.04 20.83 -33.57
C GLY A 410 -24.56 20.74 -32.11
N GLY A 411 -23.58 19.87 -31.85
CA GLY A 411 -22.76 19.88 -30.64
C GLY A 411 -23.50 19.55 -29.32
N THR A 412 -22.83 19.83 -28.21
CA THR A 412 -23.30 19.55 -26.86
C THR A 412 -24.64 20.24 -26.55
N LYS A 413 -25.63 19.49 -26.08
CA LYS A 413 -26.96 19.98 -25.69
C LYS A 413 -27.08 20.09 -24.17
N SER A 414 -27.66 21.19 -23.68
CA SER A 414 -28.02 21.29 -22.26
C SER A 414 -29.32 20.52 -22.02
N ILE A 415 -29.24 19.41 -21.28
CA ILE A 415 -30.38 18.55 -20.95
C ILE A 415 -30.52 18.51 -19.43
N LYS A 416 -31.76 18.64 -18.94
CA LYS A 416 -32.03 18.61 -17.49
C LYS A 416 -31.64 17.22 -16.93
N PRO A 417 -31.02 17.13 -15.74
CA PRO A 417 -30.60 15.86 -15.14
C PRO A 417 -31.71 14.81 -15.02
N GLN A 418 -32.95 15.23 -14.74
CA GLN A 418 -34.12 14.32 -14.66
C GLN A 418 -34.48 13.62 -15.99
N ASN A 419 -33.94 14.13 -17.10
CA ASN A 419 -34.12 13.60 -18.44
C ASN A 419 -32.91 12.75 -18.88
N LEU A 420 -31.98 12.45 -17.96
CA LEU A 420 -30.80 11.65 -18.22
C LEU A 420 -30.86 10.38 -17.37
N LYS A 421 -30.42 9.26 -17.93
CA LYS A 421 -30.21 8.01 -17.18
C LYS A 421 -28.80 7.50 -17.49
N ILE A 422 -28.01 7.23 -16.46
CA ILE A 422 -26.68 6.63 -16.61
C ILE A 422 -26.85 5.23 -17.18
N ILE A 423 -26.06 4.90 -18.19
CA ILE A 423 -25.90 3.54 -18.69
C ILE A 423 -24.74 2.93 -17.88
N PRO A 424 -25.01 1.98 -16.97
CA PRO A 424 -23.94 1.25 -16.32
C PRO A 424 -23.24 0.43 -17.40
N LEU A 425 -21.93 0.58 -17.55
CA LEU A 425 -21.16 -0.20 -18.51
C LEU A 425 -20.83 -1.56 -17.89
N ASP A 426 -21.29 -2.64 -18.51
CA ASP A 426 -20.77 -3.98 -18.23
C ASP A 426 -19.59 -4.35 -19.15
N ASP A 427 -18.85 -5.39 -18.81
CA ASP A 427 -17.63 -5.81 -19.52
C ASP A 427 -17.88 -6.14 -21.00
N LYS A 428 -19.12 -6.48 -21.40
CA LYS A 428 -19.49 -6.77 -22.79
C LYS A 428 -19.81 -5.50 -23.57
N GLU A 429 -20.29 -4.47 -22.89
CA GLU A 429 -20.62 -3.17 -23.48
C GLU A 429 -19.36 -2.33 -23.79
N ILE A 430 -18.23 -2.61 -23.13
CA ILE A 430 -16.91 -2.06 -23.50
C ILE A 430 -16.53 -2.42 -24.96
N ALA A 431 -16.98 -3.56 -25.49
CA ALA A 431 -16.75 -3.93 -26.90
C ALA A 431 -17.66 -3.17 -27.89
N LEU A 432 -18.84 -2.71 -27.45
CA LEU A 432 -19.77 -1.88 -28.22
C LEU A 432 -19.30 -0.42 -28.36
N MET A 433 -18.29 -0.01 -27.61
CA MET A 433 -17.60 1.29 -27.75
C MET A 433 -16.98 1.52 -29.13
N SER A 434 -16.91 0.48 -29.97
CA SER A 434 -16.44 0.52 -31.36
C SER A 434 -17.28 1.41 -32.28
N CYS A 435 -18.45 1.89 -31.84
CA CYS A 435 -19.29 2.84 -32.58
C CYS A 435 -19.02 4.32 -32.26
N LEU A 436 -18.40 4.64 -31.12
CA LEU A 436 -18.14 6.03 -30.71
C LEU A 436 -16.98 6.65 -31.50
N SER A 437 -16.88 7.98 -31.54
CA SER A 437 -15.69 8.66 -32.06
C SER A 437 -14.45 8.33 -31.21
N GLU A 438 -13.26 8.40 -31.81
CA GLU A 438 -12.00 8.03 -31.15
C GLU A 438 -11.73 8.88 -29.88
N GLU A 439 -12.00 10.20 -29.93
CA GLU A 439 -11.94 11.08 -28.76
C GLU A 439 -12.91 10.66 -27.64
N ALA A 440 -14.17 10.34 -27.97
CA ALA A 440 -15.15 9.90 -26.98
C ALA A 440 -14.76 8.56 -26.33
N ARG A 441 -14.11 7.65 -27.10
CA ARG A 441 -13.59 6.40 -26.54
C ARG A 441 -12.49 6.64 -25.52
N TRP A 442 -11.55 7.53 -25.80
CA TRP A 442 -10.45 7.83 -24.88
C TRP A 442 -10.93 8.45 -23.57
N GLU A 443 -11.87 9.38 -23.61
CA GLU A 443 -12.38 10.03 -22.39
C GLU A 443 -13.28 9.11 -21.57
N ILE A 444 -14.05 8.22 -22.21
CA ILE A 444 -14.78 7.16 -21.52
C ILE A 444 -13.82 6.12 -20.96
N LEU A 445 -12.78 5.69 -21.69
CA LEU A 445 -11.78 4.76 -21.18
C LEU A 445 -11.05 5.34 -19.96
N ILE A 446 -10.68 6.61 -19.98
CA ILE A 446 -10.11 7.28 -18.80
C ILE A 446 -11.14 7.33 -17.66
N SER A 447 -12.43 7.54 -17.93
CA SER A 447 -13.47 7.56 -16.89
C SER A 447 -13.89 6.16 -16.40
N CYS A 448 -13.70 5.13 -17.21
CA CYS A 448 -14.15 3.75 -17.00
C CYS A 448 -13.04 2.84 -16.48
N GLN A 449 -11.78 3.05 -16.83
CA GLN A 449 -10.65 2.33 -16.23
C GLN A 449 -10.55 2.65 -14.73
N ILE A 450 -10.98 3.86 -14.37
CA ILE A 450 -11.27 4.30 -13.00
C ILE A 450 -12.41 3.49 -12.35
N TYR A 451 -13.41 3.07 -13.12
CA TYR A 451 -14.62 2.38 -12.64
C TYR A 451 -14.49 0.84 -12.62
N THR A 452 -13.73 0.24 -13.55
CA THR A 452 -13.49 -1.21 -13.64
C THR A 452 -12.55 -1.69 -12.54
N GLU A 453 -11.55 -0.88 -12.15
CA GLU A 453 -10.69 -1.17 -10.98
C GLU A 453 -11.39 -0.92 -9.63
N MET A 454 -12.59 -0.34 -9.60
CA MET A 454 -13.42 -0.20 -8.39
C MET A 454 -14.27 -1.45 -8.08
N TYR A 455 -14.39 -2.39 -9.03
CA TYR A 455 -15.30 -3.55 -8.94
C TYR A 455 -14.63 -4.93 -9.09
N ILE A 456 -13.30 -4.98 -9.22
CA ILE A 456 -12.45 -6.18 -9.05
C ILE A 456 -11.70 -6.03 -7.72
#